data_AF-A0A968M897-F1
#
_entry.id   AF-A0A968M897-F1
#
_cell.length_a   1.000
_cell.length_b   1.000
_cell.length_c   1.000
_cell.angle_alpha   90.00
_cell.angle_beta   90.00
_cell.angle_gamma   90.00
#
_symmetry.space_group_name_H-M   'P 1'
#
loop_
_entity.id
_entity.type
_entity.pdbx_description
1 polymer ?
#
loop_
_entity_poly.entity_id
_entity_poly.type
_entity_poly.pdbx_seq_one_letter_code
_entity_poly.pdbx_strand_id
1 'polypeptide(L)'
;MQVALNYYRMLSVPVQAEEPQIEQAYRDRSGLPYQGAASSSSLWQGLSAPTLEARSKLLDEAVMVLLNAEQRQHYDAQLMAQPYLQVNHELLPGAIVLLYEAGDYPAAHELASLGQDLDPEFHPDAHLLSALARLEMGRESWQKHTYEEAAVWLDGALTDLQSQRLFPELQAEILADLGKLRPYRILQLLHEPPSWNLPLASGTLTVFLPMSAA
;
A
#
# COMPACT_ATOMS: atom_id res chain seq x y z
N MET A 1 -6.35 7.76 17.13
CA MET A 1 -5.38 8.15 16.08
C MET A 1 -6.16 8.78 14.95
N GLN A 2 -5.64 9.85 14.34
CA GLN A 2 -6.28 10.47 13.18
C GLN A 2 -5.88 9.72 11.91
N VAL A 3 -6.87 9.37 11.10
CA VAL A 3 -6.67 8.66 9.84
C VAL A 3 -7.36 9.44 8.73
N ALA A 4 -6.74 9.55 7.56
CA ALA A 4 -7.32 10.21 6.37
C ALA A 4 -8.45 9.38 5.71
N LEU A 5 -9.28 8.73 6.52
CA LEU A 5 -10.40 7.88 6.13
C LEU A 5 -11.71 8.57 6.53
N ASN A 6 -12.80 8.23 5.85
CA ASN A 6 -14.15 8.68 6.19
C ASN A 6 -15.17 7.58 5.82
N TYR A 7 -16.38 7.64 6.37
CA TYR A 7 -17.39 6.58 6.22
C TYR A 7 -17.76 6.34 4.74
N TYR A 8 -17.75 7.38 3.90
CA TYR A 8 -17.99 7.24 2.47
C TYR A 8 -16.85 6.48 1.76
N ARG A 9 -15.59 6.82 2.07
CA ARG A 9 -14.40 6.10 1.57
C ARG A 9 -14.40 4.65 2.04
N MET A 10 -14.76 4.39 3.31
CA MET A 10 -14.86 3.04 3.86
C MET A 10 -15.84 2.18 3.08
N LEU A 11 -16.98 2.75 2.65
CA LEU A 11 -17.98 2.04 1.86
C LEU A 11 -17.74 2.12 0.34
N SER A 12 -16.71 2.84 -0.11
CA SER A 12 -16.44 3.06 -1.55
C SER A 12 -17.59 3.72 -2.31
N VAL A 13 -18.27 4.68 -1.66
CA VAL A 13 -19.40 5.45 -2.24
C VAL A 13 -19.10 6.96 -2.24
N PRO A 14 -19.69 7.75 -3.14
CA PRO A 14 -19.57 9.21 -3.09
C PRO A 14 -20.37 9.81 -1.93
N VAL A 15 -20.01 11.02 -1.50
CA VAL A 15 -20.72 11.76 -0.43
C VAL A 15 -22.20 11.98 -0.76
N GLN A 16 -22.54 12.07 -2.06
CA GLN A 16 -23.91 12.23 -2.56
C GLN A 16 -24.70 10.93 -2.64
N ALA A 17 -24.15 9.78 -2.20
CA ALA A 17 -24.81 8.49 -2.34
C ALA A 17 -26.15 8.42 -1.59
N GLU A 18 -27.17 7.87 -2.23
CA GLU A 18 -28.48 7.66 -1.62
C GLU A 18 -28.50 6.39 -0.76
N GLU A 19 -29.48 6.27 0.15
CA GLU A 19 -29.60 5.13 1.08
C GLU A 19 -29.50 3.76 0.37
N PRO A 20 -30.18 3.49 -0.78
CA PRO A 20 -30.06 2.19 -1.44
C PRO A 20 -28.64 1.90 -1.96
N GLN A 21 -27.88 2.94 -2.34
CA GLN A 21 -26.49 2.80 -2.79
C GLN A 21 -25.57 2.47 -1.61
N ILE A 22 -25.81 3.10 -0.46
CA ILE A 22 -25.08 2.84 0.79
C ILE A 22 -25.34 1.41 1.26
N GLU A 23 -26.60 0.97 1.28
CA GLU A 23 -26.97 -0.41 1.65
C GLU A 23 -26.35 -1.44 0.69
N GLN A 24 -26.36 -1.16 -0.61
CA GLN A 24 -25.75 -2.04 -1.60
C GLN A 24 -24.24 -2.14 -1.39
N ALA A 25 -23.55 -1.01 -1.23
CA ALA A 25 -22.12 -0.98 -1.01
C ALA A 25 -21.71 -1.69 0.29
N TYR A 26 -22.48 -1.52 1.36
CA TYR A 26 -22.25 -2.25 2.60
C TYR A 26 -22.43 -3.76 2.41
N ARG A 27 -23.47 -4.22 1.70
CA ARG A 27 -23.65 -5.66 1.37
C ARG A 27 -22.50 -6.22 0.56
N ASP A 28 -22.03 -5.48 -0.45
CA ASP A 28 -20.90 -5.91 -1.27
C ASP A 28 -19.63 -6.04 -0.42
N ARG A 29 -19.39 -5.10 0.50
CA ARG A 29 -18.17 -5.09 1.32
C ARG A 29 -18.20 -6.01 2.54
N SER A 30 -19.38 -6.33 3.06
CA SER A 30 -19.60 -7.29 4.15
C SER A 30 -19.66 -8.74 3.66
N GLY A 31 -20.14 -8.98 2.43
CA GLY A 31 -20.25 -10.31 1.81
C GLY A 31 -18.99 -10.84 1.12
N LEU A 32 -17.98 -9.99 0.91
CA LEU A 32 -16.75 -10.35 0.23
C LEU A 32 -15.59 -10.62 1.22
N PRO A 33 -14.86 -11.74 1.11
CA PRO A 33 -13.41 -11.65 1.01
C PRO A 33 -13.12 -11.04 -0.38
N TYR A 34 -12.68 -9.79 -0.46
CA TYR A 34 -12.60 -9.01 -1.72
C TYR A 34 -11.93 -9.78 -2.87
N GLN A 35 -12.72 -10.25 -3.86
CA GLN A 35 -12.24 -10.99 -5.06
C GLN A 35 -11.85 -10.06 -6.22
N GLY A 36 -11.60 -8.78 -5.92
CA GLY A 36 -11.43 -7.70 -6.91
C GLY A 36 -10.00 -7.31 -7.24
N ALA A 37 -9.05 -8.26 -7.28
CA ALA A 37 -7.89 -8.22 -8.17
C ALA A 37 -7.20 -9.58 -8.04
N ALA A 38 -6.69 -10.14 -9.15
CA ALA A 38 -5.99 -11.42 -9.14
C ALA A 38 -4.72 -11.43 -8.24
N SER A 39 -4.32 -10.28 -7.68
CA SER A 39 -3.29 -10.10 -6.64
C SER A 39 -3.84 -9.93 -5.21
N SER A 40 -5.13 -9.61 -5.02
CA SER A 40 -5.73 -9.29 -3.70
C SER A 40 -6.31 -10.49 -2.96
N SER A 41 -6.48 -11.63 -3.63
CA SER A 41 -6.96 -12.88 -3.00
C SER A 41 -6.03 -13.32 -1.86
N SER A 42 -4.73 -13.01 -1.96
CA SER A 42 -3.71 -13.30 -0.95
C SER A 42 -3.82 -12.42 0.29
N LEU A 43 -4.43 -11.23 0.18
CA LEU A 43 -4.47 -10.25 1.26
C LEU A 43 -5.27 -10.75 2.46
N TRP A 44 -6.48 -11.26 2.19
CA TRP A 44 -7.39 -11.78 3.22
C TRP A 44 -6.90 -13.08 3.86
N GLN A 45 -6.11 -13.86 3.14
CA GLN A 45 -5.60 -15.15 3.63
C GLN A 45 -4.45 -14.96 4.64
N GLY A 46 -3.74 -13.84 4.57
CA GLY A 46 -2.62 -13.53 5.47
C GLY A 46 -3.02 -12.74 6.72
N LEU A 47 -4.21 -12.11 6.74
CA LEU A 47 -4.67 -11.29 7.86
C LEU A 47 -5.27 -12.12 8.99
N SER A 48 -5.01 -11.71 10.23
CA SER A 48 -5.60 -12.32 11.42
C SER A 48 -7.09 -12.01 11.59
N ALA A 49 -7.80 -12.88 12.31
CA ALA A 49 -9.22 -12.69 12.62
C ALA A 49 -9.53 -11.37 13.36
N PRO A 50 -8.75 -10.92 14.36
CA PRO A 50 -8.95 -9.62 15.00
C PRO A 50 -8.89 -8.44 14.02
N THR A 51 -7.97 -8.46 13.05
CA THR A 51 -7.87 -7.40 12.03
C THR A 51 -9.09 -7.37 11.12
N LEU A 52 -9.58 -8.54 10.73
CA LEU A 52 -10.81 -8.65 9.92
C LEU A 52 -12.05 -8.22 10.70
N GLU A 53 -12.12 -8.54 11.99
CA GLU A 53 -13.19 -8.08 12.88
C GLU A 53 -13.16 -6.56 13.07
N ALA A 54 -11.98 -5.98 13.28
CA ALA A 54 -11.79 -4.53 13.36
C ALA A 54 -12.25 -3.83 12.07
N ARG A 55 -11.94 -4.40 10.90
CA ARG A 55 -12.46 -3.90 9.62
C ARG A 55 -13.99 -3.96 9.58
N SER A 56 -14.58 -5.07 9.98
CA SER A 56 -16.05 -5.24 9.99
C SER A 56 -16.71 -4.19 10.87
N LYS A 57 -16.22 -4.02 12.11
CA LYS A 57 -16.74 -3.02 13.06
C LYS A 57 -16.76 -1.61 12.49
N LEU A 58 -15.71 -1.21 11.76
CA LEU A 58 -15.65 0.10 11.11
C LEU A 58 -16.66 0.24 9.96
N LEU A 59 -16.90 -0.83 9.19
CA LEU A 59 -17.94 -0.82 8.15
C LEU A 59 -19.35 -0.77 8.76
N ASP A 60 -19.59 -1.48 9.85
CA ASP A 60 -20.85 -1.48 10.59
C ASP A 60 -21.13 -0.08 11.15
N GLU A 61 -20.13 0.56 11.75
CA GLU A 61 -20.23 1.93 12.24
C GLU A 61 -20.55 2.91 11.09
N ALA A 62 -19.82 2.80 9.98
CA ALA A 62 -20.02 3.65 8.81
C ALA A 62 -21.45 3.55 8.27
N VAL A 63 -21.98 2.34 8.09
CA VAL A 63 -23.32 2.16 7.55
C VAL A 63 -24.40 2.63 8.54
N MET A 64 -24.20 2.40 9.84
CA MET A 64 -25.12 2.85 10.88
C MET A 64 -25.26 4.38 10.89
N VAL A 65 -24.15 5.11 10.77
CA VAL A 65 -24.17 6.57 10.71
C VAL A 65 -24.76 7.06 9.39
N LEU A 66 -24.39 6.47 8.25
CA LEU A 66 -24.79 6.96 6.94
C LEU A 66 -26.24 6.63 6.55
N LEU A 67 -26.85 5.61 7.15
CA LEU A 67 -28.28 5.30 6.95
C LEU A 67 -29.20 6.06 7.92
N ASN A 68 -28.66 6.73 8.93
CA ASN A 68 -29.45 7.59 9.80
C ASN A 68 -29.34 9.05 9.33
N ALA A 69 -30.43 9.64 8.85
CA ALA A 69 -30.44 10.99 8.27
C ALA A 69 -29.88 12.08 9.21
N GLU A 70 -30.22 12.04 10.50
CA GLU A 70 -29.73 13.02 11.49
C GLU A 70 -28.24 12.83 11.77
N GLN A 71 -27.80 11.59 11.96
CA GLN A 71 -26.39 11.28 12.21
C GLN A 71 -25.52 11.58 10.98
N ARG A 72 -25.99 11.24 9.77
CA ARG A 72 -25.33 11.57 8.51
C ARG A 72 -25.18 13.07 8.34
N GLN A 73 -26.23 13.86 8.60
CA GLN A 73 -26.13 15.32 8.53
C GLN A 73 -25.09 15.87 9.52
N HIS A 74 -25.08 15.35 10.75
CA HIS A 74 -24.08 15.74 11.75
C HIS A 74 -22.66 15.36 11.32
N TYR A 75 -22.51 14.14 10.80
CA TYR A 75 -21.25 13.62 10.29
C TYR A 75 -20.72 14.44 9.11
N ASP A 76 -21.59 14.79 8.15
CA ASP A 76 -21.22 15.61 7.00
C ASP A 76 -20.72 16.98 7.43
N ALA A 77 -21.36 17.61 8.43
CA ALA A 77 -20.90 18.86 9.00
C ALA A 77 -19.52 18.73 9.67
N GLN A 78 -19.27 17.63 10.39
CA GLN A 78 -17.95 17.36 10.98
C GLN A 78 -16.89 17.11 9.91
N LEU A 79 -17.20 16.33 8.88
CA LEU A 79 -16.30 15.98 7.78
C LEU A 79 -15.82 17.23 7.02
N MET A 80 -16.70 18.21 6.83
CA MET A 80 -16.32 19.51 6.22
C MET A 80 -15.35 20.31 7.10
N ALA A 81 -15.46 20.20 8.43
CA ALA A 81 -14.61 20.92 9.36
C ALA A 81 -13.26 20.20 9.59
N GLN A 82 -13.28 18.86 9.65
CA GLN A 82 -12.13 18.01 9.93
C GLN A 82 -12.19 16.75 9.04
N PRO A 83 -11.34 16.64 7.99
CA PRO A 83 -11.39 15.54 7.02
C PRO A 83 -10.71 14.25 7.54
N TYR A 84 -10.56 14.10 8.85
CA TYR A 84 -9.87 12.98 9.48
C TYR A 84 -10.83 12.26 10.43
N LEU A 85 -10.85 10.94 10.38
CA LEU A 85 -11.56 10.12 11.33
C LEU A 85 -10.67 9.80 12.53
N GLN A 86 -11.22 9.91 13.74
CA GLN A 86 -10.57 9.40 14.93
C GLN A 86 -10.86 7.91 15.07
N VAL A 87 -9.81 7.10 15.00
CA VAL A 87 -9.89 5.64 15.15
C VAL A 87 -9.23 5.23 16.47
N ASN A 88 -9.93 4.39 17.24
CA ASN A 88 -9.38 3.80 18.45
C ASN A 88 -8.24 2.83 18.11
N HIS A 89 -7.28 2.68 19.01
CA HIS A 89 -6.12 1.82 18.80
C HIS A 89 -6.50 0.38 18.41
N GLU A 90 -7.53 -0.18 19.07
CA GLU A 90 -8.05 -1.53 18.81
C GLU A 90 -8.62 -1.71 17.40
N LEU A 91 -9.05 -0.62 16.74
CA LEU A 91 -9.59 -0.64 15.38
C LEU A 91 -8.57 -0.22 14.33
N LEU A 92 -7.36 0.18 14.74
CA LEU A 92 -6.30 0.60 13.84
C LEU A 92 -5.97 -0.45 12.77
N PRO A 93 -5.84 -1.75 13.09
CA PRO A 93 -5.64 -2.79 12.08
C PRO A 93 -6.69 -2.75 10.97
N GLY A 94 -7.96 -2.64 11.33
CA GLY A 94 -9.07 -2.55 10.39
C GLY A 94 -9.04 -1.28 9.55
N ALA A 95 -8.66 -0.15 10.14
CA ALA A 95 -8.55 1.12 9.43
C ALA A 95 -7.42 1.09 8.38
N ILE A 96 -6.30 0.43 8.68
CA ILE A 96 -5.19 0.24 7.72
C ILE A 96 -5.66 -0.60 6.53
N VAL A 97 -6.41 -1.68 6.78
CA VAL A 97 -7.01 -2.48 5.69
C VAL A 97 -7.91 -1.61 4.82
N LEU A 98 -8.78 -0.79 5.43
CA LEU A 98 -9.70 0.09 4.69
C LEU A 98 -8.98 1.17 3.88
N LEU A 99 -7.84 1.69 4.38
CA LEU A 99 -6.99 2.60 3.60
C LEU A 99 -6.39 1.90 2.38
N TYR A 100 -5.85 0.69 2.58
CA TYR A 100 -5.32 -0.11 1.49
C TYR A 100 -6.39 -0.38 0.42
N GLU A 101 -7.58 -0.81 0.84
CA GLU A 101 -8.72 -1.06 -0.06
C GLU A 101 -9.21 0.20 -0.77
N ALA A 102 -9.05 1.37 -0.15
CA ALA A 102 -9.35 2.67 -0.75
C ALA A 102 -8.24 3.17 -1.70
N GLY A 103 -7.16 2.41 -1.90
CA GLY A 103 -6.00 2.77 -2.72
C GLY A 103 -5.05 3.78 -2.08
N ASP A 104 -5.21 4.06 -0.78
CA ASP A 104 -4.35 5.00 -0.04
C ASP A 104 -3.12 4.27 0.52
N TYR A 105 -2.34 3.69 -0.39
CA TYR A 105 -1.19 2.87 -0.05
C TYR A 105 -0.14 3.59 0.81
N PRO A 106 0.20 4.87 0.57
CA PRO A 106 1.14 5.60 1.43
C PRO A 106 0.65 5.68 2.89
N ALA A 107 -0.62 6.05 3.12
CA ALA A 107 -1.19 6.14 4.46
C ALA A 107 -1.30 4.77 5.12
N ALA A 108 -1.67 3.73 4.36
CA ALA A 108 -1.71 2.36 4.84
C ALA A 108 -0.31 1.88 5.28
N HIS A 109 0.72 2.14 4.47
CA HIS A 109 2.11 1.82 4.81
C HIS A 109 2.58 2.54 6.07
N GLU A 110 2.36 3.86 6.15
CA GLU A 110 2.79 4.68 7.29
C GLU A 110 2.18 4.19 8.61
N LEU A 111 0.86 3.99 8.63
CA LEU A 111 0.17 3.51 9.82
C LEU A 111 0.50 2.05 10.16
N ALA A 112 0.69 1.20 9.15
CA ALA A 112 1.15 -0.18 9.37
C ALA A 112 2.54 -0.21 9.99
N SER A 113 3.48 0.61 9.49
CA SER A 113 4.82 0.74 10.06
C SER A 113 4.79 1.25 11.50
N LEU A 114 3.93 2.22 11.82
CA LEU A 114 3.73 2.64 13.22
C LEU A 114 3.13 1.51 14.07
N GLY A 115 2.20 0.74 13.50
CA GLY A 115 1.53 -0.39 14.17
C GLY A 115 2.45 -1.54 14.57
N GLN A 116 3.61 -1.69 13.92
CA GLN A 116 4.60 -2.71 14.26
C GLN A 116 5.14 -2.54 15.70
N ASP A 117 5.17 -1.31 16.21
CA ASP A 117 5.67 -1.00 17.55
C ASP A 117 4.58 -1.03 18.63
N LEU A 118 3.30 -1.05 18.24
CA LEU A 118 2.18 -0.81 19.15
C LEU A 118 1.62 -2.09 19.78
N ASP A 119 1.55 -3.17 19.01
CA ASP A 119 0.99 -4.44 19.48
C ASP A 119 1.72 -5.64 18.83
N PRO A 120 2.41 -6.49 19.62
CA PRO A 120 3.07 -7.69 19.12
C PRO A 120 2.12 -8.68 18.43
N GLU A 121 0.84 -8.73 18.81
CA GLU A 121 -0.14 -9.62 18.17
C GLU A 121 -0.52 -9.12 16.77
N PHE A 122 -0.52 -7.79 16.57
CA PHE A 122 -0.76 -7.16 15.27
C PHE A 122 0.48 -7.17 14.35
N HIS A 123 1.67 -7.42 14.90
CA HIS A 123 2.93 -7.30 14.17
C HIS A 123 2.97 -8.05 12.82
N PRO A 124 2.52 -9.33 12.69
CA PRO A 124 2.49 -10.00 11.40
C PRO A 124 1.59 -9.31 10.36
N ASP A 125 0.40 -8.87 10.77
CA ASP A 125 -0.56 -8.18 9.90
C ASP A 125 -0.04 -6.80 9.51
N ALA A 126 0.64 -6.10 10.43
CA ALA A 126 1.29 -4.82 10.16
C ALA A 126 2.40 -4.95 9.11
N HIS A 127 3.24 -6.00 9.20
CA HIS A 127 4.25 -6.30 8.17
C HIS A 127 3.60 -6.65 6.83
N LEU A 128 2.53 -7.45 6.85
CA LEU A 128 1.79 -7.81 5.63
C LEU A 128 1.22 -6.57 4.94
N LEU A 129 0.47 -5.74 5.67
CA LEU A 129 -0.19 -4.55 5.14
C LEU A 129 0.83 -3.52 4.63
N SER A 130 1.93 -3.33 5.36
CA SER A 130 3.02 -2.46 4.95
C SER A 130 3.68 -2.96 3.65
N ALA A 131 3.98 -4.25 3.56
CA ALA A 131 4.60 -4.84 2.38
C ALA A 131 3.69 -4.78 1.14
N LEU A 132 2.39 -5.06 1.32
CA LEU A 132 1.40 -4.97 0.23
C LEU A 132 1.24 -3.53 -0.26
N ALA A 133 1.14 -2.56 0.66
CA ALA A 133 1.06 -1.16 0.28
C ALA A 133 2.30 -0.72 -0.53
N ARG A 134 3.50 -1.14 -0.10
CA ARG A 134 4.74 -0.89 -0.84
C ARG A 134 4.81 -1.61 -2.19
N LEU A 135 4.25 -2.82 -2.29
CA LEU A 135 4.13 -3.54 -3.56
C LEU A 135 3.30 -2.73 -4.56
N GLU A 136 2.14 -2.23 -4.16
CA GLU A 136 1.27 -1.42 -5.02
C GLU A 136 1.92 -0.06 -5.37
N MET A 137 2.53 0.64 -4.41
CA MET A 137 3.31 1.86 -4.70
C MET A 137 4.46 1.62 -5.69
N GLY A 138 5.15 0.48 -5.57
CA GLY A 138 6.18 0.07 -6.51
C GLY A 138 5.63 -0.14 -7.92
N ARG A 139 4.46 -0.79 -8.03
CA ARG A 139 3.77 -1.02 -9.31
C ARG A 139 3.23 0.27 -9.94
N GLU A 140 2.70 1.19 -9.14
CA GLU A 140 2.29 2.51 -9.62
C GLU A 140 3.48 3.32 -10.16
N SER A 141 4.60 3.31 -9.44
CA SER A 141 5.85 3.97 -9.85
C SER A 141 6.37 3.37 -11.16
N TRP A 142 6.30 2.05 -11.29
CA TRP A 142 6.63 1.36 -12.55
C TRP A 142 5.72 1.85 -13.69
N GLN A 143 4.40 1.90 -13.51
CA GLN A 143 3.49 2.43 -14.54
C GLN A 143 3.80 3.89 -14.93
N LYS A 144 4.29 4.69 -13.98
CA LYS A 144 4.74 6.08 -14.18
C LYS A 144 6.16 6.18 -14.78
N HIS A 145 6.81 5.06 -15.07
CA HIS A 145 8.18 4.98 -15.60
C HIS A 145 9.26 5.52 -14.65
N THR A 146 8.95 5.66 -13.35
CA THR A 146 9.93 5.98 -12.30
C THR A 146 10.51 4.67 -11.74
N TYR A 147 11.35 4.00 -12.54
CA TYR A 147 11.80 2.63 -12.26
C TYR A 147 12.69 2.51 -11.02
N GLU A 148 13.50 3.53 -10.72
CA GLU A 148 14.32 3.53 -9.51
C GLU A 148 13.45 3.67 -8.26
N GLU A 149 12.46 4.57 -8.29
CA GLU A 149 11.48 4.72 -7.22
C GLU A 149 10.68 3.43 -7.00
N ALA A 150 10.24 2.79 -8.09
CA ALA A 150 9.56 1.51 -8.03
C ALA A 150 10.40 0.46 -7.30
N ALA A 151 11.69 0.39 -7.61
CA ALA A 151 12.59 -0.57 -6.98
C ALA A 151 12.85 -0.25 -5.51
N VAL A 152 12.99 1.02 -5.12
CA VAL A 152 13.16 1.42 -3.71
C VAL A 152 11.98 0.93 -2.86
N TRP A 153 10.74 1.07 -3.34
CA TRP A 153 9.57 0.57 -2.63
C TRP A 153 9.59 -0.95 -2.46
N LEU A 154 9.89 -1.68 -3.53
CA LEU A 154 9.91 -3.14 -3.54
C LEU A 154 11.08 -3.73 -2.75
N ASP A 155 12.29 -3.17 -2.87
CA ASP A 155 13.48 -3.58 -2.11
C ASP A 155 13.26 -3.33 -0.61
N GLY A 156 12.62 -2.22 -0.24
CA GLY A 156 12.23 -1.93 1.14
C GLY A 156 11.27 -2.99 1.71
N ALA A 157 10.19 -3.29 0.99
CA ALA A 157 9.25 -4.34 1.40
C ALA A 157 9.92 -5.71 1.55
N LEU A 158 10.77 -6.08 0.59
CA LEU A 158 11.47 -7.37 0.62
C LEU A 158 12.42 -7.47 1.81
N THR A 159 13.19 -6.40 2.08
CA THR A 159 14.13 -6.34 3.21
C THR A 159 13.41 -6.56 4.54
N ASP A 160 12.28 -5.88 4.73
CA ASP A 160 11.48 -5.98 5.96
C ASP A 160 10.95 -7.41 6.14
N LEU A 161 10.33 -7.99 5.10
CA LEU A 161 9.79 -9.35 5.14
C LEU A 161 10.87 -10.42 5.38
N GLN A 162 12.06 -10.26 4.80
CA GLN A 162 13.19 -11.19 5.00
C GLN A 162 13.74 -11.12 6.42
N SER A 163 13.84 -9.93 6.99
CA SER A 163 14.34 -9.74 8.36
C SER A 163 13.47 -10.48 9.38
N GLN A 164 12.14 -10.50 9.15
CA GLN A 164 11.16 -11.13 10.03
C GLN A 164 10.84 -12.58 9.64
N ARG A 165 11.32 -13.06 8.47
CA ARG A 165 11.03 -14.39 7.90
C ARG A 165 9.52 -14.64 7.67
N LEU A 166 8.80 -13.63 7.20
CA LEU A 166 7.34 -13.66 7.01
C LEU A 166 6.96 -13.74 5.52
N PHE A 167 5.82 -14.38 5.22
CA PHE A 167 5.14 -14.36 3.91
C PHE A 167 6.04 -14.69 2.69
N PRO A 168 6.57 -15.92 2.58
CA PRO A 168 7.50 -16.30 1.51
C PRO A 168 6.90 -16.18 0.10
N GLU A 169 5.59 -16.36 -0.04
CA GLU A 169 4.89 -16.20 -1.33
C GLU A 169 4.91 -14.73 -1.79
N LEU A 170 4.64 -13.78 -0.87
CA LEU A 170 4.72 -12.35 -1.16
C LEU A 170 6.15 -11.92 -1.46
N GLN A 171 7.15 -12.47 -0.75
CA GLN A 171 8.56 -12.23 -1.09
C GLN A 171 8.89 -12.70 -2.51
N ALA A 172 8.39 -13.87 -2.93
CA ALA A 172 8.60 -14.39 -4.27
C ALA A 172 7.94 -13.51 -5.34
N GLU A 173 6.75 -12.96 -5.07
CA GLU A 173 6.06 -12.01 -5.94
C GLU A 173 6.87 -10.71 -6.09
N ILE A 174 7.34 -10.12 -4.97
CA ILE A 174 8.16 -8.91 -4.98
C ILE A 174 9.47 -9.15 -5.75
N LEU A 175 10.14 -10.28 -5.53
CA LEU A 175 11.35 -10.68 -6.24
C LEU A 175 11.11 -10.81 -7.75
N ALA A 176 9.95 -11.33 -8.17
CA ALA A 176 9.59 -11.43 -9.57
C ALA A 176 9.43 -10.04 -10.22
N ASP A 177 8.80 -9.10 -9.53
CA ASP A 177 8.62 -7.72 -10.02
C ASP A 177 9.94 -6.94 -10.05
N LEU A 178 10.78 -7.04 -9.01
CA LEU A 178 12.17 -6.53 -9.03
C LEU A 178 12.97 -7.13 -10.20
N GLY A 179 12.79 -8.42 -10.46
CA GLY A 179 13.41 -9.12 -11.58
C GLY A 179 13.10 -8.47 -12.92
N LYS A 180 11.84 -8.08 -13.14
CA LYS A 180 11.36 -7.41 -14.36
C LYS A 180 11.80 -5.95 -14.44
N LEU A 181 11.97 -5.25 -13.31
CA LEU A 181 12.41 -3.85 -13.27
C LEU A 181 13.89 -3.66 -13.64
N ARG A 182 14.74 -4.66 -13.38
CA ARG A 182 16.21 -4.56 -13.56
C ARG A 182 16.66 -3.96 -14.89
N PRO A 183 16.18 -4.42 -16.07
CA PRO A 183 16.61 -3.83 -17.34
C PRO A 183 16.24 -2.36 -17.48
N TYR A 184 15.06 -1.95 -16.98
CA TYR A 184 14.58 -0.57 -17.09
C TYR A 184 15.37 0.38 -16.20
N ARG A 185 15.75 -0.04 -14.99
CA ARG A 185 16.64 0.74 -14.10
C ARG A 185 17.99 1.01 -14.74
N ILE A 186 18.60 -0.02 -15.34
CA ILE A 186 19.88 0.13 -16.05
C ILE A 186 19.75 1.16 -17.16
N LEU A 187 18.69 1.06 -17.98
CA LEU A 187 18.45 2.03 -19.06
C LEU A 187 18.23 3.44 -18.51
N GLN A 188 17.45 3.60 -17.44
CA GLN A 188 17.22 4.92 -16.83
C GLN A 188 18.54 5.55 -16.35
N LEU A 189 19.36 4.80 -15.62
CA LEU A 189 20.66 5.27 -15.12
C LEU A 189 21.65 5.63 -16.25
N LEU A 190 21.54 4.99 -17.42
CA LEU A 190 22.36 5.34 -18.60
C LEU A 190 21.93 6.66 -19.26
N HIS A 191 20.68 7.09 -19.07
CA HIS A 191 20.16 8.34 -19.63
C HIS A 191 20.29 9.53 -18.67
N GLU A 192 20.46 9.27 -17.37
CA GLU A 192 20.71 10.32 -16.39
C GLU A 192 22.12 10.90 -16.57
N PRO A 193 22.28 12.24 -16.49
CA PRO A 193 23.59 12.84 -16.55
C PRO A 193 24.42 12.28 -15.39
N PRO A 194 25.69 11.95 -15.64
CA PRO A 194 26.51 11.36 -14.61
C PRO A 194 26.60 12.21 -13.35
N SER A 195 26.20 11.64 -12.23
CA SER A 195 26.47 12.18 -10.90
C SER A 195 27.91 11.93 -10.45
N TRP A 196 28.75 11.28 -11.28
CA TRP A 196 30.13 11.00 -10.95
C TRP A 196 30.93 12.31 -10.90
N ASN A 197 31.16 12.82 -9.68
CA ASN A 197 32.28 13.71 -9.41
C ASN A 197 33.55 12.86 -9.29
N LEU A 198 33.89 12.15 -10.37
CA LEU A 198 35.16 11.47 -10.47
C LEU A 198 36.21 12.55 -10.78
N PRO A 199 37.30 12.68 -9.99
CA PRO A 199 38.44 13.41 -10.50
C PRO A 199 38.79 12.74 -11.83
N LEU A 200 38.79 13.52 -12.91
CA LEU A 200 39.31 13.07 -14.20
C LEU A 200 40.74 12.62 -13.94
N ALA A 201 40.93 11.33 -13.71
CA ALA A 201 42.24 10.74 -13.72
C ALA A 201 42.69 10.92 -15.16
N SER A 202 43.60 11.88 -15.36
CA SER A 202 44.35 12.09 -16.58
C SER A 202 45.25 10.89 -16.84
N GLY A 203 44.62 9.74 -17.09
CA GLY A 203 45.21 8.47 -17.44
C GLY A 203 44.69 8.09 -18.81
N THR A 204 45.57 8.18 -19.79
CA THR A 204 45.37 7.78 -21.18
C THR A 204 44.64 6.44 -21.28
N LEU A 205 43.48 6.41 -21.94
CA LEU A 205 42.82 5.17 -22.34
C LEU A 205 43.66 4.51 -23.43
N THR A 206 44.52 3.56 -23.06
CA THR A 206 45.20 2.70 -24.03
C THR A 206 44.18 1.67 -24.53
N VAL A 207 43.59 1.94 -25.70
CA VAL A 207 42.78 0.97 -26.43
C VAL A 207 43.73 -0.11 -26.96
N PHE A 208 43.69 -1.31 -26.38
CA PHE A 208 44.34 -2.49 -26.94
C PHE A 208 43.55 -2.95 -28.17
N LEU A 209 44.01 -2.60 -29.37
CA LEU A 209 43.58 -3.25 -30.60
C LEU A 209 44.36 -4.57 -30.76
N PRO A 210 43.70 -5.72 -30.98
CA PRO A 210 44.41 -6.96 -31.25
C PRO A 210 45.08 -6.87 -32.63
N MET A 211 46.39 -7.15 -32.67
CA MET A 211 47.13 -7.22 -33.93
C MET A 211 46.61 -8.38 -34.78
N SER A 212 46.18 -8.08 -36.00
CA SER A 212 45.86 -9.08 -37.02
C SER A 212 47.16 -9.74 -37.48
N ALA A 213 47.28 -11.05 -37.30
CA ALA A 213 48.36 -11.84 -37.87
C ALA A 213 48.13 -12.01 -39.38
N ALA A 214 49.16 -11.74 -40.16
CA ALA A 214 49.31 -12.15 -41.56
C ALA A 214 50.64 -12.93 -41.66
#